data_AF-A0A9W6WPM1-F1
#
_entry.id   AF-A0A9W6WPM1-F1
#
_cell.length_a   1.000
_cell.length_b   1.000
_cell.length_c   1.000
_cell.angle_alpha   90.00
_cell.angle_beta   90.00
_cell.angle_gamma   90.00
#
_symmetry.space_group_name_H-M   'P 1'
#
loop_
_entity.id
_entity.type
_entity.pdbx_description
1 polymer ?
#
loop_
_entity_poly.entity_id
_entity_poly.type
_entity_poly.pdbx_seq_one_letter_code
_entity_poly.pdbx_strand_id
1 'polypeptide(L)'
;MVRLEGPYLPSVVVRNNLNLENHREGDAAGDDEVNDAVASVADDEKVSERQIKEAWVACRSIRNEILLELHQGPFVSKNASTGRFYRCVVEGCKVRDRADLTISELGYVLYGDVVEVVESTITPDGVVFLKLHDRYFDGAAWVVERSLDNESVLNEVEGPWFSLPAVPKQETYRCVQDSGAPVRMEPELTAPPVGRIPCGALVTVVERAITDQRQVFLRIVDFDALANDIGAESNLWVIETSTCCSSVMIKANIS
;
A
#
# COMPACT_ATOMS: atom_id res chain seq x y z
N MET A 1 -11.89 -4.29 14.42
CA MET A 1 -12.37 -2.89 14.45
C MET A 1 -12.93 -2.64 15.84
N VAL A 2 -12.31 -1.73 16.60
CA VAL A 2 -12.71 -1.42 17.99
C VAL A 2 -13.32 -0.03 17.99
N ARG A 3 -14.53 0.09 18.57
CA ARG A 3 -15.20 1.38 18.77
C ARG A 3 -14.64 2.03 20.03
N LEU A 4 -14.20 3.28 19.94
CA LEU A 4 -13.81 4.06 21.11
C LEU A 4 -14.83 5.18 21.31
N GLU A 5 -15.26 5.38 22.56
CA GLU A 5 -16.10 6.50 22.96
C GLU A 5 -15.20 7.57 23.61
N GLY A 6 -15.13 8.76 23.03
CA GLY A 6 -14.40 9.90 23.59
C GLY A 6 -14.04 10.97 22.54
N PRO A 7 -14.08 12.29 22.89
CA PRO A 7 -13.88 13.39 21.94
C PRO A 7 -12.42 13.67 21.56
N TYR A 8 -11.45 13.05 22.23
CA TYR A 8 -10.02 13.22 21.97
C TYR A 8 -9.33 11.88 22.08
N LEU A 9 -8.92 11.33 20.93
CA LEU A 9 -8.10 10.14 20.88
C LEU A 9 -6.87 10.43 20.02
N PRO A 10 -5.66 10.08 20.50
CA PRO A 10 -4.48 10.14 19.66
C PRO A 10 -4.71 9.22 18.44
N SER A 11 -4.30 9.70 17.28
CA SER A 11 -4.39 9.02 15.99
C SER A 11 -3.62 7.70 15.95
N VAL A 12 -2.82 7.39 16.99
CA VAL A 12 -2.20 6.07 17.21
C VAL A 12 -2.31 5.59 18.66
N VAL A 13 -2.82 4.38 18.87
CA VAL A 13 -2.81 3.69 20.17
C VAL A 13 -1.72 2.61 20.16
N VAL A 14 -0.59 2.88 20.81
CA VAL A 14 0.45 1.87 21.06
C VAL A 14 0.09 1.12 22.34
N ARG A 15 -0.37 -0.13 22.22
CA ARG A 15 -0.45 -1.02 23.39
C ARG A 15 0.94 -1.58 23.66
N ASN A 16 1.64 -1.00 24.63
CA ASN A 16 2.74 -1.70 25.27
C ASN A 16 2.10 -2.85 26.07
N ASN A 17 2.47 -4.10 25.78
CA ASN A 17 2.19 -5.19 26.70
C ASN A 17 2.93 -4.88 28.02
N LEU A 18 2.22 -4.26 28.95
CA LEU A 18 2.65 -4.21 30.34
C LEU A 18 2.67 -5.66 30.83
N ASN A 19 3.87 -6.18 31.04
CA ASN A 19 4.07 -7.37 31.86
C ASN A 19 3.30 -7.16 33.16
N LEU A 20 2.27 -7.98 33.36
CA LEU A 20 1.72 -8.24 34.68
C LEU A 20 2.81 -8.99 35.47
N GLU A 21 3.72 -8.23 36.08
CA GLU A 21 4.54 -8.74 37.17
C GLU A 21 3.58 -9.07 38.31
N ASN A 22 3.38 -10.38 38.52
CA ASN A 22 2.68 -10.90 39.67
C ASN A 22 3.49 -10.54 40.93
N HIS A 23 3.05 -9.52 41.65
CA HIS A 23 3.37 -9.35 43.05
C HIS A 23 2.88 -10.58 43.83
N ARG A 24 3.82 -11.36 44.37
CA ARG A 24 3.61 -12.14 45.60
C ARG A 24 4.80 -11.90 46.52
N GLU A 25 4.56 -11.08 47.54
CA GLU A 25 5.36 -11.04 48.77
C GLU A 25 5.20 -12.35 49.55
N GLY A 26 6.27 -12.77 50.24
CA GLY A 26 6.27 -13.93 51.13
C GLY A 26 7.66 -14.31 51.64
N ASP A 27 8.17 -13.49 52.57
CA ASP A 27 9.15 -13.69 53.65
C ASP A 27 10.09 -14.92 53.77
N ALA A 28 11.33 -14.55 54.18
CA ALA A 28 12.20 -15.12 55.21
C ALA A 28 13.29 -16.18 54.90
N ALA A 29 14.53 -15.70 55.08
CA ALA A 29 15.68 -16.28 55.82
C ALA A 29 16.42 -17.54 55.30
N GLY A 30 17.77 -17.44 55.24
CA GLY A 30 18.68 -18.59 55.21
C GLY A 30 20.05 -18.26 54.59
N ASP A 31 21.11 -18.55 55.34
CA ASP A 31 22.52 -18.21 55.11
C ASP A 31 23.28 -19.11 54.10
N ASP A 32 24.54 -18.70 53.85
CA ASP A 32 25.75 -19.47 53.51
C ASP A 32 26.25 -19.68 52.04
N GLU A 33 27.47 -19.15 51.85
CA GLU A 33 28.70 -19.65 51.19
C GLU A 33 28.77 -20.20 49.74
N VAL A 34 29.60 -19.50 48.94
CA VAL A 34 30.76 -19.93 48.10
C VAL A 34 30.64 -21.19 47.18
N ASN A 35 30.76 -21.01 45.85
CA ASN A 35 31.87 -21.58 45.03
C ASN A 35 31.83 -21.31 43.51
N ASP A 36 33.05 -21.36 42.98
CA ASP A 36 33.63 -21.22 41.65
C ASP A 36 32.88 -21.68 40.38
N ALA A 37 33.08 -20.86 39.34
CA ALA A 37 33.41 -21.14 37.93
C ALA A 37 33.10 -22.53 37.34
N VAL A 38 32.40 -22.55 36.20
CA VAL A 38 32.88 -23.13 34.90
C VAL A 38 32.10 -22.50 33.74
N ALA A 39 32.83 -22.05 32.73
CA ALA A 39 32.36 -21.50 31.47
C ALA A 39 31.76 -22.57 30.53
N SER A 40 30.68 -22.21 29.82
CA SER A 40 30.49 -22.42 28.36
C SER A 40 29.02 -22.18 28.01
N VAL A 41 28.64 -20.92 27.82
CA VAL A 41 27.34 -20.59 27.24
C VAL A 41 27.53 -20.51 25.73
N ALA A 42 26.87 -21.45 25.06
CA ALA A 42 26.80 -21.56 23.61
C ALA A 42 26.26 -20.27 22.98
N ASP A 43 26.77 -19.98 21.78
CA ASP A 43 26.30 -18.94 20.86
C ASP A 43 24.80 -19.15 20.56
N ASP A 44 23.94 -18.47 21.32
CA ASP A 44 22.55 -18.22 20.92
C ASP A 44 22.56 -17.02 19.96
N GLU A 45 22.63 -17.32 18.66
CA GLU A 45 22.17 -16.43 17.60
C GLU A 45 20.72 -16.04 17.89
N LYS A 46 20.54 -14.93 18.60
CA LYS A 46 19.25 -14.24 18.71
C LYS A 46 18.87 -13.73 17.33
N VAL A 47 18.21 -14.60 16.58
CA VAL A 47 17.27 -14.24 15.52
C VAL A 47 16.28 -13.29 16.17
N SER A 48 16.54 -11.99 16.02
CA SER A 48 15.65 -10.95 16.48
C SER A 48 14.39 -11.01 15.63
N GLU A 49 13.43 -11.84 16.05
CA GLU A 49 12.04 -11.74 15.63
C GLU A 49 11.63 -10.28 15.84
N ARG A 50 11.51 -9.56 14.73
CA ARG A 50 10.98 -8.20 14.72
C ARG A 50 9.58 -8.26 15.30
N GLN A 51 9.43 -7.91 16.58
CA GLN A 51 8.14 -7.69 17.19
C GLN A 51 7.39 -6.65 16.35
N ILE A 52 6.42 -7.11 15.56
CA ILE A 52 5.49 -6.26 14.85
C ILE A 52 4.70 -5.55 15.94
N LYS A 53 5.06 -4.30 16.24
CA LYS A 53 4.24 -3.45 17.10
C LYS A 53 2.93 -3.24 16.36
N GLU A 54 1.84 -3.82 16.86
CA GLU A 54 0.50 -3.53 16.37
C GLU A 54 0.27 -2.02 16.48
N ALA A 55 0.29 -1.33 15.35
CA ALA A 55 -0.07 0.08 15.27
C ALA A 55 -1.55 0.16 14.91
N TRP A 56 -2.28 1.06 15.53
CA TRP A 56 -3.67 1.33 15.20
C TRP A 56 -3.77 2.77 14.72
N VAL A 57 -4.50 3.04 13.64
CA VAL A 57 -4.71 4.41 13.15
C VAL A 57 -6.18 4.75 13.18
N ALA A 58 -6.49 5.98 13.57
CA ALA A 58 -7.86 6.49 13.54
C ALA A 58 -8.39 6.56 12.10
N CYS A 59 -9.63 6.12 11.89
CA CYS A 59 -10.35 6.24 10.64
C CYS A 59 -11.79 6.72 10.87
N ARG A 60 -12.38 7.42 9.89
CA ARG A 60 -13.80 7.80 9.96
C ARG A 60 -14.67 6.77 9.26
N SER A 61 -15.77 6.39 9.90
CA SER A 61 -16.82 5.57 9.29
C SER A 61 -17.70 6.41 8.35
N ILE A 62 -18.50 5.74 7.51
CA ILE A 62 -19.53 6.39 6.68
C ILE A 62 -20.55 7.17 7.53
N ARG A 63 -20.70 6.81 8.82
CA ARG A 63 -21.55 7.52 9.79
C ARG A 63 -20.81 8.59 10.58
N ASN A 64 -19.60 8.95 10.15
CA ASN A 64 -18.74 9.94 10.79
C ASN A 64 -18.26 9.54 12.20
N GLU A 65 -18.21 8.24 12.50
CA GLU A 65 -17.72 7.73 13.78
C GLU A 65 -16.20 7.52 13.71
N ILE A 66 -15.47 7.78 14.80
CA ILE A 66 -14.04 7.48 14.89
C ILE A 66 -13.89 5.98 15.21
N LEU A 67 -13.21 5.28 14.31
CA LEU A 67 -12.88 3.86 14.41
C LEU A 67 -11.37 3.70 14.47
N LEU A 68 -10.91 2.55 14.99
CA LEU A 68 -9.51 2.14 14.88
C LEU A 68 -9.35 1.03 13.86
N GLU A 69 -8.45 1.26 12.92
CA GLU A 69 -8.01 0.30 11.93
C GLU A 69 -6.58 -0.16 12.25
N LEU A 70 -6.31 -1.45 12.03
CA LEU A 70 -4.97 -1.98 12.19
C LEU A 70 -4.08 -1.37 11.09
N HIS A 71 -3.03 -0.70 11.51
CA HIS A 71 -2.02 -0.13 10.64
C HIS A 71 -0.78 -1.02 10.68
N GLN A 72 -0.16 -1.22 9.52
CA GLN A 72 1.05 -2.05 9.42
C GLN A 72 2.32 -1.33 9.90
N GLY A 73 2.16 -0.25 10.66
CA GLY A 73 3.19 0.46 11.39
C GLY A 73 4.11 1.31 10.52
N PRO A 74 5.06 2.02 11.18
CA PRO A 74 6.21 2.57 10.48
C PRO A 74 7.02 1.42 9.89
N PHE A 75 7.24 1.44 8.59
CA PHE A 75 8.05 0.47 7.88
C PHE A 75 9.17 1.15 7.10
N VAL A 76 10.22 0.41 6.82
CA VAL A 76 11.25 0.78 5.85
C VAL A 76 11.41 -0.41 4.93
N SER A 77 11.04 -0.24 3.67
CA SER A 77 11.25 -1.23 2.63
C SER A 77 12.76 -1.32 2.37
N LYS A 78 13.33 -2.49 2.63
CA LYS A 78 14.78 -2.71 2.47
C LYS A 78 15.16 -3.06 1.04
N ASN A 79 14.22 -3.58 0.24
CA ASN A 79 14.45 -4.05 -1.11
C ASN A 79 13.38 -3.53 -2.07
N ALA A 80 13.75 -3.23 -3.33
CA ALA A 80 12.81 -2.84 -4.38
C ALA A 80 11.73 -3.91 -4.63
N SER A 81 12.01 -5.18 -4.34
CA SER A 81 11.05 -6.29 -4.47
C SER A 81 9.96 -6.31 -3.39
N THR A 82 10.05 -5.46 -2.36
CA THR A 82 9.04 -5.30 -1.30
C THR A 82 8.38 -3.92 -1.33
N GLY A 83 8.53 -3.19 -2.44
CA GLY A 83 7.89 -1.89 -2.63
C GLY A 83 6.38 -2.00 -2.40
N ARG A 84 5.86 -1.11 -1.54
CA ARG A 84 4.42 -0.99 -1.31
C ARG A 84 3.90 0.11 -2.20
N PHE A 85 2.82 -0.15 -2.92
CA PHE A 85 2.27 0.78 -3.88
C PHE A 85 1.01 1.40 -3.32
N TYR A 86 0.85 2.69 -3.56
CA TYR A 86 -0.26 3.47 -3.04
C TYR A 86 -0.86 4.30 -4.16
N ARG A 87 -2.20 4.32 -4.23
CA ARG A 87 -2.97 5.14 -5.16
C ARG A 87 -3.48 6.39 -4.47
N CYS A 88 -3.23 7.55 -5.05
CA CYS A 88 -3.80 8.79 -4.58
C CYS A 88 -5.31 8.83 -4.92
N VAL A 89 -6.14 9.03 -3.91
CA VAL A 89 -7.62 9.03 -4.03
C VAL A 89 -8.23 10.41 -3.79
N VAL A 90 -7.38 11.43 -3.62
CA VAL A 90 -7.78 12.83 -3.49
C VAL A 90 -7.17 13.67 -4.59
N GLU A 91 -7.77 14.83 -4.87
CA GLU A 91 -7.17 15.81 -5.77
C GLU A 91 -6.07 16.59 -5.04
N GLY A 92 -4.87 16.64 -5.64
CA GLY A 92 -3.78 17.50 -5.16
C GLY A 92 -3.16 17.07 -3.83
N CYS A 93 -2.77 15.80 -3.70
CA CYS A 93 -2.04 15.33 -2.52
C CYS A 93 -0.68 16.05 -2.42
N LYS A 94 -0.49 16.80 -1.32
CA LYS A 94 0.69 17.64 -1.12
C LYS A 94 1.94 16.83 -0.75
N VAL A 95 3.01 17.05 -1.50
CA VAL A 95 4.33 16.45 -1.28
C VAL A 95 5.23 17.43 -0.55
N ARG A 96 6.04 16.95 0.40
CA ARG A 96 6.94 17.76 1.23
C ARG A 96 8.32 17.14 1.32
N ASP A 97 9.34 17.91 1.68
CA ASP A 97 10.72 17.44 1.81
C ASP A 97 10.96 16.60 3.08
N ARG A 98 10.09 16.75 4.09
CA ARG A 98 10.12 16.01 5.37
C ARG A 98 8.70 15.65 5.82
N ALA A 99 8.63 14.75 6.79
CA ALA A 99 7.40 14.33 7.46
C ALA A 99 6.91 15.40 8.47
N ASP A 100 6.57 16.58 7.96
CA ASP A 100 6.15 17.74 8.75
C ASP A 100 5.10 18.56 7.97
N LEU A 101 3.95 18.83 8.59
CA LEU A 101 2.85 19.58 7.97
C LEU A 101 3.15 21.08 7.82
N THR A 102 4.08 21.62 8.61
CA THR A 102 4.42 23.05 8.63
C THR A 102 5.30 23.48 7.45
N ILE A 103 5.91 22.52 6.77
CA ILE A 103 6.78 22.78 5.63
C ILE A 103 5.95 23.00 4.38
N SER A 104 6.43 23.91 3.53
CA SER A 104 5.88 24.19 2.21
C SER A 104 5.87 22.96 1.31
N GLU A 105 4.87 22.88 0.44
CA GLU A 105 4.79 21.84 -0.58
C GLU A 105 5.91 21.94 -1.62
N LEU A 106 6.53 20.81 -1.94
CA LEU A 106 7.46 20.63 -3.07
C LEU A 106 6.70 20.42 -4.38
N GLY A 107 5.49 19.88 -4.30
CA GLY A 107 4.69 19.50 -5.46
C GLY A 107 3.48 18.66 -5.06
N TYR A 108 2.94 17.93 -6.02
CA TYR A 108 1.70 17.18 -5.85
C TYR A 108 1.77 15.77 -6.45
N VAL A 109 1.07 14.85 -5.80
CA VAL A 109 0.63 13.58 -6.39
C VAL A 109 -0.82 13.77 -6.83
N LEU A 110 -1.12 13.40 -8.08
CA LEU A 110 -2.44 13.66 -8.67
C LEU A 110 -3.41 12.52 -8.38
N TYR A 111 -4.70 12.82 -8.48
CA TYR A 111 -5.74 11.80 -8.37
C TYR A 111 -5.51 10.67 -9.37
N GLY A 112 -5.51 9.42 -8.88
CA GLY A 112 -5.27 8.23 -9.68
C GLY A 112 -3.80 7.83 -9.84
N ASP A 113 -2.84 8.72 -9.50
CA ASP A 113 -1.42 8.37 -9.50
C ASP A 113 -1.15 7.21 -8.54
N VAL A 114 -0.37 6.23 -9.00
CA VAL A 114 0.17 5.14 -8.20
C VAL A 114 1.65 5.34 -7.99
N VAL A 115 2.02 5.45 -6.72
CA VAL A 115 3.38 5.72 -6.27
C VAL A 115 3.90 4.59 -5.41
N GLU A 116 5.18 4.28 -5.55
CA GLU A 116 5.88 3.40 -4.62
C GLU A 116 6.28 4.17 -3.36
N VAL A 117 5.98 3.56 -2.22
CA VAL A 117 6.34 4.03 -0.89
C VAL A 117 7.43 3.15 -0.33
N VAL A 118 8.54 3.78 0.04
CA VAL A 118 9.75 3.11 0.53
C VAL A 118 9.85 3.13 2.05
N GLU A 119 9.16 4.06 2.71
CA GLU A 119 9.22 4.23 4.15
C GLU A 119 7.91 4.86 4.66
N SER A 120 7.50 4.51 5.87
CA SER A 120 6.43 5.20 6.59
C SER A 120 6.89 5.58 8.00
N THR A 121 6.42 6.73 8.45
CA THR A 121 6.68 7.25 9.80
C THR A 121 5.41 7.84 10.39
N ILE A 122 5.38 7.95 11.71
CA ILE A 122 4.23 8.44 12.47
C ILE A 122 4.74 9.59 13.33
N THR A 123 4.16 10.78 13.17
CA THR A 123 4.52 11.94 13.99
C THR A 123 3.99 11.80 15.42
N PRO A 124 4.49 12.60 16.39
CA PRO A 124 3.94 12.62 17.75
C PRO A 124 2.44 12.93 17.81
N ASP A 125 1.94 13.72 16.84
CA ASP A 125 0.51 14.03 16.67
C ASP A 125 -0.25 12.90 15.95
N GLY A 126 0.40 11.75 15.74
CA GLY A 126 -0.09 10.52 15.13
C GLY A 126 -0.46 10.64 13.64
N VAL A 127 0.05 11.65 12.94
CA VAL A 127 -0.10 11.75 11.48
C VAL A 127 0.86 10.76 10.81
N VAL A 128 0.33 9.94 9.92
CA VAL A 128 1.14 8.98 9.16
C VAL A 128 1.65 9.64 7.88
N PHE A 129 2.97 9.65 7.75
CA PHE A 129 3.67 10.09 6.54
C PHE A 129 4.26 8.90 5.80
N LEU A 130 4.14 8.94 4.48
CA LEU A 130 4.67 7.97 3.54
C LEU A 130 5.76 8.65 2.70
N LYS A 131 6.95 8.08 2.70
CA LYS A 131 8.06 8.51 1.86
C LYS A 131 7.96 7.85 0.50
N LEU A 132 7.89 8.66 -0.53
CA LEU A 132 7.89 8.23 -1.92
C LEU A 132 9.29 7.80 -2.34
N HIS A 133 9.36 6.86 -3.30
CA HIS A 133 10.62 6.52 -3.97
C HIS A 133 11.24 7.77 -4.63
N ASP A 134 12.56 7.87 -4.60
CA ASP A 134 13.35 9.01 -5.13
C ASP A 134 13.20 9.24 -6.66
N ARG A 135 12.60 8.30 -7.40
CA ARG A 135 12.36 8.45 -8.85
C ARG A 135 11.29 9.49 -9.18
N TYR A 136 10.50 9.91 -8.20
CA TYR A 136 9.35 10.78 -8.41
C TYR A 136 9.64 12.26 -8.16
N PHE A 137 10.62 12.56 -7.32
CA PHE A 137 10.97 13.92 -6.88
C PHE A 137 12.47 13.98 -6.59
N ASP A 138 13.09 15.13 -6.84
CA ASP A 138 14.49 15.36 -6.55
C ASP A 138 14.72 15.43 -5.02
N GLY A 139 15.06 14.28 -4.42
CA GLY A 139 15.34 14.14 -3.01
C GLY A 139 14.24 13.46 -2.21
N ALA A 140 14.19 13.71 -0.90
CA ALA A 140 13.18 13.12 -0.03
C ALA A 140 11.81 13.75 -0.32
N ALA A 141 10.80 12.90 -0.53
CA ALA A 141 9.44 13.31 -0.79
C ALA A 141 8.48 12.56 0.12
N TRP A 142 7.69 13.30 0.90
CA TRP A 142 6.78 12.78 1.90
C TRP A 142 5.36 13.25 1.64
N VAL A 143 4.41 12.34 1.77
CA VAL A 143 2.97 12.60 1.66
C VAL A 143 2.26 12.07 2.90
N VAL A 144 1.09 12.61 3.20
CA VAL A 144 0.25 12.07 4.28
C VAL A 144 -0.56 10.90 3.77
N GLU A 145 -0.65 9.81 4.55
CA GLU A 145 -1.51 8.66 4.19
C GLU A 145 -3.00 9.04 4.29
N ARG A 146 -3.33 9.89 5.27
CA ARG A 146 -4.70 10.33 5.59
C ARG A 146 -4.75 11.84 5.85
N SER A 147 -5.91 12.43 5.63
CA SER A 147 -6.19 13.82 6.00
C SER A 147 -6.27 13.97 7.52
N LEU A 148 -6.29 15.20 8.03
CA LEU A 148 -6.50 15.47 9.46
C LEU A 148 -7.90 15.03 9.94
N ASP A 149 -8.84 14.90 9.00
CA ASP A 149 -10.16 14.32 9.24
C ASP A 149 -10.17 12.78 9.14
N ASN A 150 -9.00 12.15 9.03
CA ASN A 150 -8.82 10.69 8.89
C ASN A 150 -9.45 10.09 7.63
N GLU A 151 -9.67 10.89 6.59
CA GLU A 151 -10.04 10.40 5.26
C GLU A 151 -8.79 9.88 4.54
N SER A 152 -8.93 8.77 3.81
CA SER A 152 -7.82 8.24 3.02
C SER A 152 -7.38 9.23 1.95
N VAL A 153 -6.09 9.56 1.95
CA VAL A 153 -5.44 10.34 0.87
C VAL A 153 -4.77 9.37 -0.10
N LEU A 154 -4.13 8.34 0.44
CA LEU A 154 -3.52 7.25 -0.31
C LEU A 154 -4.07 5.91 0.17
N ASN A 155 -4.49 5.07 -0.78
CA ASN A 155 -4.88 3.69 -0.50
C ASN A 155 -3.80 2.74 -1.00
N GLU A 156 -3.41 1.77 -0.16
CA GLU A 156 -2.52 0.71 -0.61
C GLU A 156 -3.18 -0.08 -1.74
N VAL A 157 -2.41 -0.36 -2.79
CA VAL A 157 -2.81 -1.11 -3.96
C VAL A 157 -1.78 -2.18 -4.27
N GLU A 158 -2.20 -3.18 -5.03
CA GLU A 158 -1.28 -4.19 -5.53
C GLU A 158 -0.14 -3.54 -6.34
N GLY A 159 1.05 -4.15 -6.31
CA GLY A 159 2.21 -3.72 -7.09
C GLY A 159 2.19 -4.25 -8.54
N PRO A 160 3.26 -4.00 -9.30
CA PRO A 160 3.42 -4.58 -10.61
C PRO A 160 3.72 -6.08 -10.49
N TRP A 161 3.23 -6.87 -11.42
CA TRP A 161 3.51 -8.30 -11.51
C TRP A 161 3.36 -8.76 -12.95
N PHE A 162 4.06 -9.83 -13.31
CA PHE A 162 3.97 -10.44 -14.63
C PHE A 162 3.84 -11.96 -14.48
N SER A 163 3.03 -12.56 -15.34
CA SER A 163 2.86 -14.00 -15.38
C SER A 163 4.14 -14.66 -15.88
N LEU A 164 4.73 -15.52 -15.06
CA LEU A 164 5.91 -16.30 -15.41
C LEU A 164 5.48 -17.70 -15.85
N PRO A 165 6.16 -18.33 -16.83
CA PRO A 165 5.85 -19.71 -17.22
C PRO A 165 5.92 -20.70 -16.05
N ALA A 166 6.82 -20.46 -15.10
CA ALA A 166 6.99 -21.29 -13.90
C ALA A 166 5.90 -21.08 -12.84
N VAL A 167 5.27 -19.91 -12.81
CA VAL A 167 4.19 -19.55 -11.86
C VAL A 167 3.17 -18.73 -12.63
N PRO A 168 2.29 -19.38 -13.42
CA PRO A 168 1.31 -18.68 -14.22
C PRO A 168 0.33 -17.96 -13.29
N LYS A 169 0.37 -16.64 -13.34
CA LYS A 169 -0.63 -15.78 -12.71
C LYS A 169 -1.57 -15.26 -13.79
N GLN A 170 -2.86 -15.54 -13.63
CA GLN A 170 -3.91 -15.03 -14.50
C GLN A 170 -5.03 -14.53 -13.62
N GLU A 171 -5.51 -13.32 -13.92
CA GLU A 171 -6.59 -12.70 -13.16
C GLU A 171 -7.66 -12.20 -14.11
N THR A 172 -8.92 -12.42 -13.77
CA THR A 172 -10.02 -11.91 -14.58
C THR A 172 -10.39 -10.50 -14.15
N TYR A 173 -10.54 -9.60 -15.11
CA TYR A 173 -11.00 -8.23 -14.89
C TYR A 173 -12.28 -7.96 -15.68
N ARG A 174 -13.14 -7.09 -15.15
CA ARG A 174 -14.36 -6.61 -15.79
C ARG A 174 -14.23 -5.13 -16.15
N CYS A 175 -14.58 -4.77 -17.38
CA CYS A 175 -14.74 -3.37 -17.75
C CYS A 175 -16.00 -2.79 -17.10
N VAL A 176 -15.87 -1.68 -16.39
CA VAL A 176 -17.00 -0.99 -15.72
C VAL A 176 -17.26 0.41 -16.26
N GLN A 177 -16.45 0.86 -17.21
CA GLN A 177 -16.66 2.14 -17.87
C GLN A 177 -17.78 2.01 -18.91
N ASP A 178 -18.83 2.84 -18.79
CA ASP A 178 -19.99 2.81 -19.69
C ASP A 178 -19.62 2.98 -21.16
N SER A 179 -18.67 3.87 -21.44
CA SER A 179 -18.16 4.10 -22.80
C SER A 179 -17.18 3.02 -23.26
N GLY A 180 -16.93 1.97 -22.48
CA GLY A 180 -15.91 0.96 -22.69
C GLY A 180 -14.49 1.42 -22.40
N ALA A 181 -13.56 0.49 -22.21
CA ALA A 181 -12.17 0.76 -21.90
C ALA A 181 -11.30 0.75 -23.17
N PRO A 182 -10.56 1.84 -23.48
CA PRO A 182 -9.66 1.86 -24.63
C PRO A 182 -8.51 0.86 -24.51
N VAL A 183 -8.28 0.08 -25.57
CA VAL A 183 -7.18 -0.88 -25.69
C VAL A 183 -6.05 -0.26 -26.50
N ARG A 184 -4.81 -0.49 -26.10
CA ARG A 184 -3.59 0.11 -26.68
C ARG A 184 -2.55 -0.97 -26.94
N MET A 185 -1.61 -0.69 -27.84
CA MET A 185 -0.44 -1.56 -28.08
C MET A 185 0.68 -1.32 -27.07
N GLU A 186 0.69 -0.14 -26.45
CA GLU A 186 1.69 0.27 -25.46
C GLU A 186 0.97 0.75 -24.19
N PRO A 187 1.54 0.51 -23.00
CA PRO A 187 0.96 0.90 -21.73
C PRO A 187 1.17 2.39 -21.46
N GLU A 188 0.72 3.25 -22.36
CA GLU A 188 0.87 4.70 -22.25
C GLU A 188 -0.44 5.43 -22.56
N LEU A 189 -0.68 6.55 -21.89
CA LEU A 189 -1.86 7.39 -22.17
C LEU A 189 -1.78 8.07 -23.54
N THR A 190 -0.57 8.34 -24.02
CA THR A 190 -0.23 8.99 -25.30
C THR A 190 -0.37 8.06 -26.50
N ALA A 191 -0.20 6.75 -26.31
CA ALA A 191 -0.38 5.78 -27.38
C ALA A 191 -1.83 5.84 -27.90
N PRO A 192 -2.10 5.74 -29.21
CA PRO A 192 -3.46 5.74 -29.73
C PRO A 192 -4.20 4.45 -29.37
N PRO A 193 -5.53 4.50 -29.14
CA PRO A 193 -6.30 3.28 -28.92
C PRO A 193 -6.45 2.50 -30.23
N VAL A 194 -6.20 1.19 -30.18
CA VAL A 194 -6.40 0.25 -31.30
C VAL A 194 -7.75 -0.45 -31.24
N GLY A 195 -8.45 -0.34 -30.11
CA GLY A 195 -9.79 -0.86 -29.95
C GLY A 195 -10.37 -0.53 -28.59
N ARG A 196 -11.40 -1.27 -28.20
CA ARG A 196 -12.15 -0.99 -26.98
C ARG A 196 -12.78 -2.26 -26.39
N ILE A 197 -12.63 -2.43 -25.09
CA ILE A 197 -13.36 -3.43 -24.30
C ILE A 197 -14.73 -2.85 -23.97
N PRO A 198 -15.84 -3.50 -24.35
CA PRO A 198 -17.17 -2.99 -24.03
C PRO A 198 -17.47 -3.11 -22.52
N CYS A 199 -18.34 -2.23 -22.01
CA CYS A 199 -18.79 -2.29 -20.62
C CYS A 199 -19.36 -3.67 -20.28
N GLY A 200 -19.01 -4.18 -19.10
CA GLY A 200 -19.43 -5.50 -18.61
C GLY A 200 -18.60 -6.67 -19.12
N ALA A 201 -17.79 -6.51 -20.17
CA ALA A 201 -16.95 -7.59 -20.69
C ALA A 201 -15.88 -8.02 -19.68
N LEU A 202 -15.58 -9.31 -19.69
CA LEU A 202 -14.53 -9.93 -18.90
C LEU A 202 -13.30 -10.14 -19.78
N VAL A 203 -12.13 -9.87 -19.24
CA VAL A 203 -10.83 -10.10 -19.89
C VAL A 203 -9.87 -10.79 -18.93
N THR A 204 -8.99 -11.61 -19.49
CA THR A 204 -7.92 -12.26 -18.74
C THR A 204 -6.69 -11.36 -18.76
N VAL A 205 -6.17 -11.04 -17.58
CA VAL A 205 -4.97 -10.24 -17.37
C VAL A 205 -3.82 -11.14 -16.97
N VAL A 206 -2.68 -10.95 -17.62
CA VAL A 206 -1.45 -11.73 -17.40
C VAL A 206 -0.29 -10.87 -16.93
N GLU A 207 -0.46 -9.55 -16.89
CA GLU A 207 0.54 -8.64 -16.38
C GLU A 207 -0.12 -7.35 -15.92
N ARG A 208 0.44 -6.80 -14.86
CA ARG A 208 0.08 -5.51 -14.29
C ARG A 208 1.34 -4.67 -14.20
N ALA A 209 1.34 -3.54 -14.89
CA ALA A 209 2.46 -2.62 -14.93
C ALA A 209 2.07 -1.28 -14.32
N ILE A 210 3.02 -0.66 -13.62
CA ILE A 210 2.92 0.73 -13.17
C ILE A 210 3.93 1.51 -14.01
N THR A 211 3.42 2.49 -14.73
CA THR A 211 4.17 3.27 -15.71
C THR A 211 4.91 4.43 -15.06
N ASP A 212 5.83 5.05 -15.80
CA ASP A 212 6.50 6.28 -15.36
C ASP A 212 5.53 7.45 -15.21
N GLN A 213 4.39 7.43 -15.95
CA GLN A 213 3.27 8.36 -15.74
C GLN A 213 2.45 8.03 -14.49
N ARG A 214 2.90 7.10 -13.64
CA ARG A 214 2.25 6.67 -12.40
C ARG A 214 0.86 6.07 -12.62
N GLN A 215 0.59 5.58 -13.83
CA GLN A 215 -0.68 4.94 -14.18
C GLN A 215 -0.52 3.42 -14.18
N VAL A 216 -1.61 2.73 -13.87
CA VAL A 216 -1.66 1.27 -13.90
C VAL A 216 -2.24 0.77 -15.20
N PHE A 217 -1.48 -0.08 -15.88
CA PHE A 217 -1.92 -0.79 -17.08
C PHE A 217 -1.93 -2.30 -16.87
N LEU A 218 -2.87 -2.96 -17.53
CA LEU A 218 -3.11 -4.39 -17.48
C LEU A 218 -2.88 -4.96 -18.88
N ARG A 219 -1.99 -5.94 -19.01
CA ARG A 219 -1.82 -6.67 -20.27
C ARG A 219 -2.87 -7.76 -20.34
N ILE A 220 -3.67 -7.71 -21.40
CA ILE A 220 -4.76 -8.66 -21.62
C ILE A 220 -4.34 -9.73 -22.63
N VAL A 221 -4.89 -10.92 -22.47
CA VAL A 221 -4.81 -12.03 -23.44
C VAL A 221 -6.19 -12.39 -23.96
N ASP A 222 -6.23 -13.06 -25.11
CA ASP A 222 -7.44 -13.67 -25.69
C ASP A 222 -8.60 -12.69 -25.89
N PHE A 223 -8.31 -11.47 -26.31
CA PHE A 223 -9.33 -10.48 -26.64
C PHE A 223 -9.77 -10.61 -28.11
N ASP A 224 -10.65 -11.57 -28.36
CA ASP A 224 -11.15 -11.95 -29.69
C ASP A 224 -11.82 -10.81 -30.48
N ALA A 225 -12.31 -9.77 -29.80
CA ALA A 225 -12.94 -8.63 -30.48
C ALA A 225 -11.97 -7.80 -31.35
N LEU A 226 -10.65 -7.98 -31.21
CA LEU A 226 -9.61 -7.36 -32.05
C LEU A 226 -8.78 -8.35 -32.87
N ALA A 227 -8.94 -9.65 -32.65
CA ALA A 227 -8.05 -10.70 -33.17
C ALA A 227 -8.12 -10.88 -34.71
N ASN A 228 -9.11 -10.29 -35.39
CA ASN A 228 -9.24 -10.42 -36.84
C ASN A 228 -8.33 -9.49 -37.66
N ASP A 229 -7.75 -8.42 -37.07
CA ASP A 229 -6.94 -7.43 -37.80
C ASP A 229 -5.53 -7.19 -37.21
N ILE A 230 -5.26 -7.66 -35.99
CA ILE A 230 -3.97 -7.47 -35.31
C ILE A 230 -3.37 -8.86 -35.06
N GLY A 231 -2.23 -9.15 -35.70
CA GLY A 231 -1.60 -10.47 -35.72
C GLY A 231 -1.43 -11.12 -34.34
N ALA A 232 -1.30 -12.46 -34.36
CA ALA A 232 -1.43 -13.43 -33.26
C ALA A 232 -0.52 -13.27 -32.01
N GLU A 233 0.19 -12.14 -31.85
CA GLU A 233 1.01 -11.82 -30.68
C GLU A 233 0.79 -10.37 -30.22
N SER A 234 -0.48 -9.95 -30.13
CA SER A 234 -0.79 -8.57 -29.76
C SER A 234 -0.60 -8.36 -28.25
N ASN A 235 0.48 -7.65 -27.87
CA ASN A 235 0.66 -7.09 -26.54
C ASN A 235 -0.37 -5.98 -26.30
N LEU A 236 -1.61 -6.37 -25.99
CA LEU A 236 -2.70 -5.44 -25.75
C LEU A 236 -2.74 -5.01 -24.29
N TRP A 237 -2.87 -3.71 -24.09
CA TRP A 237 -2.90 -3.06 -22.80
C TRP A 237 -4.19 -2.28 -22.60
N VAL A 238 -4.72 -2.34 -21.40
CA VAL A 238 -5.85 -1.51 -20.96
C VAL A 238 -5.50 -0.87 -19.63
N ILE A 239 -5.99 0.35 -19.40
CA ILE A 239 -5.76 1.05 -18.14
C ILE A 239 -6.68 0.49 -17.03
N GLU A 240 -6.16 0.29 -15.81
CA GLU A 240 -6.95 -0.15 -14.65
C GLU A 240 -7.80 1.02 -14.11
N THR A 241 -7.18 2.19 -13.98
CA THR A 241 -7.76 3.42 -13.43
C THR A 241 -7.34 4.63 -14.25
N SER A 242 -8.24 5.59 -14.43
CA SER A 242 -7.94 6.83 -15.15
C SER A 242 -7.93 8.03 -14.19
N THR A 243 -7.23 9.10 -14.55
CA THR A 243 -7.26 10.37 -13.81
C THR A 243 -8.66 10.98 -13.73
N CYS A 244 -9.58 10.59 -14.62
CA CYS A 244 -10.98 11.03 -14.59
C CYS A 244 -11.97 9.98 -14.08
N CYS A 245 -11.53 8.74 -13.83
CA CYS A 245 -12.40 7.63 -13.42
C CYS A 245 -11.72 6.77 -12.38
N SER A 246 -12.35 6.66 -11.20
CA SER A 246 -11.86 5.86 -10.06
C SER A 246 -11.58 4.40 -10.42
N SER A 247 -12.27 3.84 -11.42
CA SER A 247 -12.03 2.50 -11.96
C SER A 247 -12.49 2.41 -13.41
N VAL A 248 -11.63 1.86 -14.28
CA VAL A 248 -11.97 1.49 -15.67
C VAL A 248 -12.14 -0.03 -15.75
N MET A 249 -11.22 -0.76 -15.12
CA MET A 249 -11.25 -2.22 -14.98
C MET A 249 -11.27 -2.58 -13.49
N ILE A 250 -12.16 -3.50 -13.10
CA ILE A 250 -12.19 -4.05 -11.74
C ILE A 250 -11.83 -5.53 -11.76
N LYS A 251 -11.08 -6.00 -10.77
CA LYS A 251 -10.81 -7.42 -10.60
C LYS A 251 -12.13 -8.16 -10.34
N ALA A 252 -12.42 -9.15 -11.17
CA ALA A 252 -13.62 -9.97 -11.04
C ALA A 252 -13.31 -11.16 -10.12
N ASN A 253 -13.94 -11.18 -8.94
CA ASN A 253 -13.94 -12.38 -8.12
C ASN A 253 -14.92 -13.37 -8.76
N ILE A 254 -14.39 -14.27 -9.59
CA ILE A 254 -15.17 -15.41 -10.06
C ILE A 254 -15.14 -16.45 -8.94
N SER A 255 -16.20 -16.46 -8.15
CA SER A 255 -16.51 -17.51 -7.17
C SER A 255 -17.07 -18.75 -7.86
#